data_AF-A0A554J8T2-F1
#
_entry.id   AF-A0A554J8T2-F1
#
_cell.length_a   1.000
_cell.length_b   1.000
_cell.length_c   1.000
_cell.angle_alpha   90.00
_cell.angle_beta   90.00
_cell.angle_gamma   90.00
#
_symmetry.space_group_name_H-M   'P 1'
#
loop_
_entity.id
_entity.type
_entity.pdbx_description
1 polymer ?
#
loop_
_entity_poly.entity_id
_entity_poly.type
_entity_poly.pdbx_seq_one_letter_code
_entity_poly.pdbx_strand_id
1 'polypeptide(L)'
;MLDGYSVVSVALGSQSVSGFFRDLDAFVSIKRALSDSFDHIEQTSASTEAEKDALQERLAEQEQLRQVAQVAKQSLQTQEDQKKKLLSQTKGIEANYQKIIAVTKKTAAQIRTELFALAGGGGQISLPTAITLAKQAGAATGVRPAFILGIMRQETNLGANVGQCLLTNVPDKGNGKGKNTGTFIRRVMKASRDVDPFMAITAALRSEERRVDNLDAFTAVALYMTDLGAALQTPSAERTAALKYFAGGYYKNPRFAPYGDSVMQFAADFQQEIDILSGY
;
A
#
# COMPACT_ATOMS: atom_id res chain seq x y z
N MET A 1 -69.96 61.53 24.39
CA MET A 1 -70.96 62.57 24.69
C MET A 1 -70.94 62.81 26.20
N LEU A 2 -70.19 63.82 26.65
CA LEU A 2 -70.23 64.48 27.97
C LEU A 2 -69.04 65.47 28.15
N ASP A 3 -68.20 65.68 27.13
CA ASP A 3 -67.13 66.71 27.11
C ASP A 3 -67.63 68.18 27.14
N GLY A 4 -68.94 68.40 27.29
CA GLY A 4 -69.57 69.73 27.21
C GLY A 4 -70.24 70.22 28.50
N TYR A 5 -70.27 69.44 29.58
CA TYR A 5 -70.83 69.91 30.85
C TYR A 5 -69.71 70.52 31.70
N SER A 6 -69.76 71.83 31.85
CA SER A 6 -68.87 72.55 32.76
C SER A 6 -68.97 71.94 34.16
N VAL A 7 -67.83 71.74 34.82
CA VAL A 7 -67.74 71.26 36.21
C VAL A 7 -68.67 72.07 37.14
N VAL A 8 -68.95 73.33 36.77
CA VAL A 8 -69.86 74.25 37.43
C VAL A 8 -71.34 73.80 37.36
N SER A 9 -71.81 73.25 36.24
CA SER A 9 -73.21 72.80 36.12
C SER A 9 -73.48 71.48 36.85
N VAL A 10 -72.48 70.59 36.90
CA VAL A 10 -72.54 69.35 37.68
C VAL A 10 -72.48 69.64 39.19
N ALA A 11 -71.67 70.62 39.60
CA ALA A 11 -71.62 71.09 40.99
C ALA A 11 -72.98 71.65 41.46
N LEU A 12 -73.66 72.42 40.62
CA LEU A 12 -74.97 73.03 40.90
C LEU A 12 -76.14 72.03 40.93
N GLY A 13 -75.98 70.84 40.35
CA GLY A 13 -77.00 69.77 40.36
C GLY A 13 -76.90 68.79 41.52
N SER A 14 -75.86 68.89 42.35
CA SER A 14 -75.61 67.98 43.47
C SER A 14 -76.42 68.35 44.72
N GLN A 15 -76.97 67.36 45.43
CA GLN A 15 -77.77 67.59 46.64
C GLN A 15 -76.95 68.07 47.85
N SER A 16 -75.62 67.86 47.83
CA SER A 16 -74.68 68.39 48.84
C SER A 16 -73.26 68.46 48.28
N VAL A 17 -72.47 69.38 48.82
CA VAL A 17 -71.04 69.54 48.48
C VAL A 17 -70.27 68.22 48.64
N SER A 18 -70.58 67.43 49.68
CA SER A 18 -69.95 66.13 49.92
C SER A 18 -70.30 65.07 48.87
N GLY A 19 -71.53 65.07 48.35
CA GLY A 19 -71.94 64.16 47.28
C GLY A 19 -71.23 64.43 45.96
N PHE A 20 -71.11 65.70 45.57
CA PHE A 20 -70.35 66.12 44.39
C PHE A 20 -68.89 65.66 44.43
N PHE A 21 -68.20 65.84 45.57
CA PHE A 21 -66.81 65.38 45.71
C PHE A 21 -66.68 63.85 45.66
N ARG A 22 -67.69 63.10 46.11
CA ARG A 22 -67.71 61.63 46.05
C ARG A 22 -67.85 61.12 44.60
N ASP A 23 -68.72 61.74 43.82
CA ASP A 23 -68.94 61.38 42.41
C ASP A 23 -67.75 61.80 41.53
N LEU A 24 -67.14 62.95 41.83
CA LEU A 24 -65.91 63.40 41.17
C LEU A 24 -64.76 62.42 41.43
N ASP A 25 -64.58 61.95 42.66
CA ASP A 25 -63.54 60.98 43.01
C ASP A 25 -63.79 59.62 42.31
N ALA A 26 -65.03 59.15 42.28
CA ALA A 26 -65.41 57.94 41.54
C ALA A 26 -65.14 58.06 40.03
N PHE A 27 -65.50 59.20 39.41
CA PHE A 27 -65.23 59.45 37.99
C PHE A 27 -63.73 59.53 37.70
N VAL A 28 -62.96 60.23 38.54
CA VAL A 28 -61.51 60.29 38.43
C VAL A 28 -60.88 58.89 38.58
N SER A 29 -61.39 58.06 39.49
CA SER A 29 -60.95 56.67 39.66
C SER A 29 -61.24 55.82 38.42
N ILE A 30 -62.44 55.93 37.83
CA ILE A 30 -62.79 55.19 36.61
C ILE A 30 -61.94 55.67 35.43
N LYS A 31 -61.73 56.99 35.29
CA LYS A 31 -60.89 57.54 34.22
C LYS A 31 -59.43 57.04 34.33
N ARG A 32 -58.89 56.93 35.55
CA ARG A 32 -57.56 56.32 35.78
C ARG A 32 -57.55 54.85 35.38
N ALA A 33 -58.50 54.04 35.86
CA ALA A 33 -58.56 52.62 35.52
C ALA A 33 -58.76 52.36 34.01
N LEU A 34 -59.51 53.22 33.33
CA LEU A 34 -59.69 53.17 31.88
C LEU A 34 -58.38 53.52 31.15
N SER A 35 -57.67 54.55 31.62
CA SER A 35 -56.35 54.92 31.09
C SER A 35 -55.35 53.77 31.27
N ASP A 36 -55.25 53.21 32.48
CA ASP A 36 -54.37 52.07 32.77
C ASP A 36 -54.70 50.85 31.89
N SER A 37 -55.98 50.61 31.61
CA SER A 37 -56.42 49.53 30.72
C SER A 37 -56.02 49.80 29.26
N PHE A 38 -56.15 51.04 28.78
CA PHE A 38 -55.71 51.41 27.44
C PHE A 38 -54.18 51.32 27.31
N ASP A 39 -53.43 51.75 28.32
CA ASP A 39 -51.97 51.63 28.36
C ASP A 39 -51.55 50.15 28.32
N HIS A 40 -52.23 49.28 29.08
CA HIS A 40 -52.01 47.83 29.02
C HIS A 40 -52.35 47.22 27.65
N ILE A 41 -53.44 47.66 27.00
CA ILE A 41 -53.82 47.18 25.66
C ILE A 41 -52.78 47.63 24.62
N GLU A 42 -52.33 48.89 24.69
CA GLU A 42 -51.30 49.41 23.80
C GLU A 42 -49.99 48.63 23.97
N GLN A 43 -49.57 48.40 25.21
CA GLN A 43 -48.37 47.63 25.51
C GLN A 43 -48.46 46.17 25.06
N THR A 44 -49.62 45.52 25.26
CA THR A 44 -49.88 44.14 24.80
C THR A 44 -49.93 44.05 23.28
N SER A 45 -50.53 45.06 22.61
CA SER A 45 -50.55 45.15 21.16
C SER A 45 -49.15 45.29 20.61
N ALA A 46 -48.32 46.15 21.21
CA ALA A 46 -46.94 46.34 20.82
C ALA A 46 -46.09 45.06 21.00
N SER A 47 -46.26 44.33 22.11
CA SER A 47 -45.54 43.06 22.31
C SER A 47 -46.00 41.98 21.32
N THR A 48 -47.30 41.91 21.03
CA THR A 48 -47.86 40.94 20.08
C THR A 48 -47.40 41.21 18.64
N GLU A 49 -47.33 42.49 18.23
CA GLU A 49 -46.80 42.85 16.90
C GLU A 49 -45.31 42.46 16.79
N ALA A 50 -44.51 42.71 17.84
CA ALA A 50 -43.11 42.31 17.88
C ALA A 50 -42.91 40.78 17.85
N GLU A 51 -43.73 40.02 18.58
CA GLU A 51 -43.70 38.55 18.54
C GLU A 51 -44.12 38.00 17.18
N LYS A 52 -45.12 38.61 16.53
CA LYS A 52 -45.57 38.26 15.19
C LYS A 52 -44.49 38.50 14.15
N ASP A 53 -43.81 39.65 14.20
CA ASP A 53 -42.70 39.96 13.29
C ASP A 53 -41.54 38.97 13.49
N ALA A 54 -41.17 38.67 14.74
CA ALA A 54 -40.15 37.67 15.05
C ALA A 54 -40.53 36.25 14.57
N LEU A 55 -41.82 35.88 14.65
CA LEU A 55 -42.31 34.60 14.14
C LEU A 55 -42.26 34.55 12.60
N GLN A 56 -42.62 35.64 11.93
CA GLN A 56 -42.53 35.75 10.48
C GLN A 56 -41.09 35.62 9.98
N GLU A 57 -40.13 36.25 10.67
CA GLU A 57 -38.71 36.13 10.35
C GLU A 57 -38.22 34.68 10.51
N ARG A 58 -38.57 34.00 11.62
CA ARG A 58 -38.24 32.58 11.84
C ARG A 58 -38.84 31.65 10.78
N LEU A 59 -40.09 31.90 10.36
CA LEU A 59 -40.72 31.10 9.30
C LEU A 59 -40.00 31.26 7.96
N ALA A 60 -39.62 32.49 7.62
CA ALA A 60 -38.85 32.77 6.41
C ALA A 60 -37.49 32.06 6.43
N GLU A 61 -36.78 32.10 7.56
CA GLU A 61 -35.50 31.39 7.74
C GLU A 61 -35.67 29.87 7.61
N GLN A 62 -36.70 29.30 8.25
CA GLN A 62 -36.98 27.86 8.19
C GLN A 62 -37.30 27.39 6.76
N GLU A 63 -38.03 28.20 5.99
CA GLU A 63 -38.35 27.90 4.59
C GLU A 63 -37.10 27.94 3.71
N GLN A 64 -36.21 28.91 3.90
CA GLN A 64 -34.93 28.96 3.21
C GLN A 64 -34.05 27.75 3.54
N LEU A 65 -33.92 27.40 4.82
CA LEU A 65 -33.15 26.22 5.26
C LEU A 65 -33.71 24.94 4.65
N ARG A 66 -35.04 24.81 4.56
CA ARG A 66 -35.69 23.65 3.93
C ARG A 66 -35.38 23.56 2.44
N GLN A 67 -35.41 24.68 1.71
CA GLN A 67 -35.04 24.71 0.29
C GLN A 67 -33.57 24.31 0.09
N VAL A 68 -32.66 24.84 0.90
CA VAL A 68 -31.22 24.49 0.87
C VAL A 68 -31.02 23.00 1.14
N ALA A 69 -31.67 22.45 2.17
CA ALA A 69 -31.60 21.03 2.49
C ALA A 69 -32.10 20.14 1.34
N GLN A 70 -33.15 20.57 0.64
CA GLN A 70 -33.70 19.83 -0.50
C GLN A 70 -32.77 19.85 -1.71
N VAL A 71 -32.16 20.99 -2.03
CA VAL A 71 -31.15 21.12 -3.09
C VAL A 71 -29.91 20.27 -2.76
N ALA A 72 -29.45 20.31 -1.50
CA ALA A 72 -28.32 19.50 -1.05
C ALA A 72 -28.60 17.99 -1.22
N LYS A 73 -29.82 17.54 -0.87
CA LYS A 73 -30.24 16.15 -1.05
C LYS A 73 -30.25 15.74 -2.53
N GLN A 74 -30.76 16.58 -3.43
CA GLN A 74 -30.74 16.31 -4.88
C GLN A 74 -29.33 16.25 -5.45
N SER A 75 -28.43 17.13 -4.99
CA SER A 75 -27.02 17.13 -5.37
C SER A 75 -26.31 15.84 -4.94
N LEU A 76 -26.51 15.41 -3.69
CA LEU A 76 -25.99 14.14 -3.17
C LEU A 76 -26.45 12.93 -3.99
N GLN A 77 -27.75 12.86 -4.29
CA GLN A 77 -28.32 11.79 -5.12
C GLN A 77 -27.65 11.75 -6.50
N THR A 78 -27.47 12.91 -7.13
CA THR A 78 -26.81 13.03 -8.44
C THR A 78 -25.35 12.59 -8.37
N GLN A 79 -24.63 12.98 -7.33
CA GLN A 79 -23.24 12.55 -7.11
C GLN A 79 -23.12 11.04 -6.89
N GLU A 80 -24.04 10.44 -6.13
CA GLU A 80 -24.07 8.98 -5.94
C GLU A 80 -24.32 8.24 -7.26
N ASP A 81 -25.25 8.72 -8.08
CA ASP A 81 -25.57 8.11 -9.37
C ASP A 81 -24.44 8.27 -10.39
N GLN A 82 -23.79 9.45 -10.42
CA GLN A 82 -22.57 9.67 -11.21
C GLN A 82 -21.43 8.75 -10.76
N LYS A 83 -21.23 8.59 -9.44
CA LYS A 83 -20.24 7.67 -8.88
C LYS A 83 -20.53 6.22 -9.27
N LYS A 84 -21.79 5.77 -9.18
CA LYS A 84 -22.20 4.42 -9.61
C LYS A 84 -21.95 4.20 -11.11
N LYS A 85 -22.23 5.20 -11.95
CA LYS A 85 -21.97 5.16 -13.39
C LYS A 85 -20.48 5.11 -13.72
N LEU A 86 -19.65 5.89 -13.02
CA LEU A 86 -18.19 5.84 -13.15
C LEU A 86 -17.64 4.48 -12.72
N LEU A 87 -18.13 3.93 -11.61
CA LEU A 87 -17.71 2.62 -11.11
C LEU A 87 -18.11 1.48 -12.06
N SER A 88 -19.26 1.54 -12.71
CA SER A 88 -19.67 0.51 -13.69
C SER A 88 -18.85 0.58 -14.98
N GLN A 89 -18.52 1.79 -15.45
CA GLN A 89 -17.67 2.01 -16.62
C GLN A 89 -16.21 1.57 -16.38
N THR A 90 -15.69 1.77 -15.16
CA THR A 90 -14.29 1.47 -14.81
C THR A 90 -14.04 0.00 -14.43
N LYS A 91 -15.01 -0.68 -13.79
CA LYS A 91 -14.88 -2.09 -13.37
C LYS A 91 -14.55 -3.06 -14.52
N GLY A 92 -15.05 -2.82 -15.73
CA GLY A 92 -14.75 -3.66 -16.90
C GLY A 92 -13.37 -3.40 -17.51
N ILE A 93 -12.88 -2.16 -17.38
CA ILE A 93 -11.59 -1.74 -17.93
C ILE A 93 -10.45 -2.36 -17.13
N GLU A 94 -10.53 -2.36 -15.80
CA GLU A 94 -9.50 -2.96 -14.94
C GLU A 94 -9.36 -4.46 -15.17
N ALA A 95 -10.47 -5.21 -15.29
CA ALA A 95 -10.43 -6.65 -15.58
C ALA A 95 -9.77 -6.94 -16.95
N ASN A 96 -9.98 -6.08 -17.95
CA ASN A 96 -9.33 -6.20 -19.25
C ASN A 96 -7.84 -5.84 -19.17
N TYR A 97 -7.46 -4.80 -18.43
CA TYR A 97 -6.05 -4.49 -18.16
C TYR A 97 -5.34 -5.61 -17.41
N GLN A 98 -5.98 -6.22 -16.40
CA GLN A 98 -5.43 -7.37 -15.67
C GLN A 98 -5.22 -8.58 -16.59
N LYS A 99 -6.16 -8.85 -17.50
CA LYS A 99 -5.98 -9.90 -18.54
C LYS A 99 -4.80 -9.58 -19.46
N ILE A 100 -4.67 -8.33 -19.93
CA ILE A 100 -3.55 -7.90 -20.78
C ILE A 100 -2.22 -8.01 -20.02
N ILE A 101 -2.17 -7.63 -18.74
CA ILE A 101 -0.97 -7.77 -17.90
C ILE A 101 -0.60 -9.25 -17.72
N ALA A 102 -1.59 -10.13 -17.48
CA ALA A 102 -1.35 -11.56 -17.35
C ALA A 102 -0.86 -12.19 -18.67
N VAL A 103 -1.47 -11.83 -19.80
CA VAL A 103 -1.07 -12.29 -21.13
C VAL A 103 0.32 -11.76 -21.50
N THR A 104 0.60 -10.47 -21.29
CA THR A 104 1.92 -9.89 -21.58
C THR A 104 3.02 -10.49 -20.70
N LYS A 105 2.76 -10.75 -19.41
CA LYS A 105 3.68 -11.50 -18.53
C LYS A 105 3.93 -12.92 -19.03
N LYS A 106 2.88 -13.64 -19.45
CA LYS A 106 3.01 -14.97 -20.04
C LYS A 106 3.86 -14.95 -21.32
N THR A 107 3.55 -14.05 -22.25
CA THR A 107 4.29 -13.91 -23.51
C THR A 107 5.74 -13.51 -23.24
N ALA A 108 6.01 -12.63 -22.27
CA ALA A 108 7.37 -12.27 -21.87
C ALA A 108 8.14 -13.48 -21.29
N ALA A 109 7.51 -14.32 -20.48
CA ALA A 109 8.13 -15.54 -19.96
C ALA A 109 8.43 -16.56 -21.08
N GLN A 110 7.54 -16.69 -22.06
CA GLN A 110 7.75 -17.52 -23.25
C GLN A 110 8.89 -16.98 -24.12
N ILE A 111 8.91 -15.68 -24.41
CA ILE A 111 10.00 -15.02 -25.15
C ILE A 111 11.32 -15.17 -24.42
N ARG A 112 11.36 -15.00 -23.10
CA ARG A 112 12.57 -15.25 -22.30
C ARG A 112 13.04 -16.69 -22.47
N THR A 113 12.12 -17.66 -22.39
CA THR A 113 12.43 -19.09 -22.58
C THR A 113 13.05 -19.35 -23.96
N GLU A 114 12.45 -18.80 -25.02
CA GLU A 114 12.96 -18.90 -26.40
C GLU A 114 14.31 -18.19 -26.58
N LEU A 115 14.48 -16.98 -26.02
CA LEU A 115 15.77 -16.26 -26.02
C LEU A 115 16.85 -17.04 -25.28
N PHE A 116 16.52 -17.68 -24.16
CA PHE A 116 17.45 -18.56 -23.44
C PHE A 116 17.81 -19.81 -24.24
N ALA A 117 16.87 -20.38 -25.00
CA ALA A 117 17.16 -21.49 -25.91
C ALA A 117 18.07 -21.05 -27.08
N LEU A 118 17.81 -19.87 -27.66
CA LEU A 118 18.57 -19.31 -28.77
C LEU A 118 19.98 -18.86 -28.37
N ALA A 119 20.14 -18.35 -27.14
CA ALA A 119 21.42 -17.97 -26.56
C ALA A 119 22.29 -19.18 -26.14
N GLY A 120 21.76 -20.42 -26.24
CA GLY A 120 22.35 -21.68 -25.79
C GLY A 120 23.60 -22.18 -26.55
N GLY A 121 24.38 -21.29 -27.14
CA GLY A 121 25.67 -21.59 -27.78
C GLY A 121 26.86 -21.45 -26.82
N GLY A 122 26.86 -22.16 -25.69
CA GLY A 122 28.06 -22.28 -24.84
C GLY A 122 27.84 -22.02 -23.34
N GLY A 123 27.41 -23.05 -22.59
CA GLY A 123 27.56 -23.13 -21.13
C GLY A 123 26.37 -22.66 -20.26
N GLN A 124 25.45 -21.85 -20.79
CA GLN A 124 24.28 -21.38 -20.05
C GLN A 124 23.15 -22.42 -20.03
N ILE A 125 22.59 -22.69 -18.85
CA ILE A 125 21.46 -23.62 -18.66
C ILE A 125 20.16 -22.92 -19.05
N SER A 126 19.28 -23.58 -19.81
CA SER A 126 17.97 -23.02 -20.16
C SER A 126 17.12 -22.82 -18.90
N LEU A 127 16.31 -21.76 -18.87
CA LEU A 127 15.48 -21.42 -17.72
C LEU A 127 14.56 -22.59 -17.26
N PRO A 128 13.84 -23.31 -18.14
CA PRO A 128 13.02 -24.45 -17.71
C PRO A 128 13.83 -25.57 -17.05
N THR A 129 15.02 -25.85 -17.58
CA THR A 129 15.94 -26.84 -17.01
C THR A 129 16.45 -26.37 -15.66
N ALA A 130 16.87 -25.10 -15.55
CA ALA A 130 17.33 -24.51 -14.30
C ALA A 130 16.25 -24.56 -13.21
N ILE A 131 14.99 -24.27 -13.54
CA ILE A 131 13.85 -24.39 -12.62
C ILE A 131 13.68 -25.83 -12.15
N THR A 132 13.78 -26.80 -13.05
CA THR A 132 13.67 -28.23 -12.70
C THR A 132 14.77 -28.65 -11.73
N LEU A 133 16.02 -28.28 -12.02
CA LEU A 133 17.17 -28.56 -11.16
C LEU A 133 17.04 -27.88 -9.80
N ALA A 134 16.59 -26.63 -9.76
CA ALA A 134 16.37 -25.90 -8.51
C ALA A 134 15.23 -26.50 -7.68
N LYS A 135 14.16 -27.00 -8.31
CA LYS A 135 13.08 -27.73 -7.62
C LYS A 135 13.59 -29.03 -7.02
N GLN A 136 14.41 -29.79 -7.74
CA GLN A 136 15.02 -31.03 -7.24
C GLN A 136 15.97 -30.76 -6.06
N ALA A 137 16.88 -29.79 -6.21
CA ALA A 137 17.80 -29.39 -5.15
C ALA A 137 17.03 -28.86 -3.92
N GLY A 138 16.04 -27.99 -4.12
CA GLY A 138 15.22 -27.44 -3.05
C GLY A 138 14.40 -28.50 -2.32
N ALA A 139 13.92 -29.53 -3.01
CA ALA A 139 13.22 -30.66 -2.39
C ALA A 139 14.15 -31.48 -1.47
N ALA A 140 15.42 -31.62 -1.85
CA ALA A 140 16.40 -32.35 -1.04
C ALA A 140 16.90 -31.56 0.19
N THR A 141 16.95 -30.23 0.10
CA THR A 141 17.60 -29.39 1.13
C THR A 141 16.65 -28.52 1.94
N GLY A 142 15.39 -28.36 1.49
CA GLY A 142 14.43 -27.47 2.12
C GLY A 142 14.62 -25.99 1.78
N VAL A 143 15.51 -25.65 0.85
CA VAL A 143 15.69 -24.26 0.38
C VAL A 143 14.75 -23.94 -0.77
N ARG A 144 14.19 -22.73 -0.78
CA ARG A 144 13.25 -22.30 -1.82
C ARG A 144 13.92 -22.33 -3.21
N PRO A 145 13.32 -22.98 -4.23
CA PRO A 145 13.89 -23.08 -5.58
C PRO A 145 14.22 -21.73 -6.22
N ALA A 146 13.35 -20.73 -6.02
CA ALA A 146 13.56 -19.38 -6.54
C ALA A 146 14.79 -18.70 -5.93
N PHE A 147 15.08 -18.95 -4.65
CA PHE A 147 16.27 -18.42 -3.98
C PHE A 147 17.55 -19.10 -4.50
N ILE A 148 17.53 -20.42 -4.72
CA ILE A 148 18.64 -21.16 -5.35
C ILE A 148 18.96 -20.55 -6.73
N LEU A 149 17.93 -20.29 -7.54
CA LEU A 149 18.09 -19.63 -8.85
C LEU A 149 18.65 -18.22 -8.73
N GLY A 150 18.23 -17.44 -7.72
CA GLY A 150 18.74 -16.11 -7.44
C GLY A 150 20.25 -16.11 -7.16
N ILE A 151 20.72 -17.04 -6.32
CA ILE A 151 22.16 -17.24 -6.07
C ILE A 151 22.88 -17.66 -7.36
N MET A 152 22.38 -18.67 -8.06
CA MET A 152 23.00 -19.16 -9.30
C MET A 152 23.09 -18.08 -10.39
N ARG A 153 22.10 -17.18 -10.45
CA ARG A 153 22.09 -16.02 -11.34
C ARG A 153 23.15 -14.99 -10.94
N GLN A 154 23.24 -14.66 -9.66
CA GLN A 154 24.22 -13.70 -9.14
C GLN A 154 25.67 -14.20 -9.33
N GLU A 155 25.92 -15.49 -9.12
CA GLU A 155 27.27 -16.05 -9.11
C GLU A 155 27.80 -16.40 -10.50
N THR A 156 26.95 -16.96 -11.35
CA THR A 156 27.40 -17.55 -12.62
C THR A 156 26.56 -17.15 -13.81
N ASN A 157 25.52 -16.34 -13.60
CA ASN A 157 24.48 -16.08 -14.58
C ASN A 157 23.88 -17.38 -15.16
N LEU A 158 23.56 -18.34 -14.27
CA LEU A 158 23.03 -19.67 -14.62
C LEU A 158 23.97 -20.48 -15.54
N GLY A 159 25.27 -20.45 -15.26
CA GLY A 159 26.27 -21.21 -16.01
C GLY A 159 26.91 -20.48 -17.19
N ALA A 160 26.48 -19.26 -17.54
CA ALA A 160 27.13 -18.51 -18.62
C ALA A 160 28.59 -18.16 -18.29
N ASN A 161 28.91 -17.94 -17.00
CA ASN A 161 30.22 -17.46 -16.55
C ASN A 161 31.04 -18.52 -15.80
N VAL A 162 30.83 -19.82 -16.06
CA VAL A 162 31.63 -20.88 -15.40
C VAL A 162 32.86 -21.28 -16.23
N GLY A 163 33.90 -21.77 -15.54
CA GLY A 163 35.06 -22.38 -16.19
C GLY A 163 35.98 -21.42 -16.95
N GLN A 164 35.94 -20.11 -16.65
CA GLN A 164 36.79 -19.11 -17.30
C GLN A 164 38.24 -19.14 -16.81
N CYS A 165 38.48 -19.65 -15.59
CA CYS A 165 39.81 -19.81 -15.00
C CYS A 165 40.09 -21.30 -14.75
N LEU A 166 41.24 -21.78 -15.22
CA LEU A 166 41.72 -23.14 -15.00
C LEU A 166 42.86 -23.13 -13.99
N LEU A 167 42.74 -23.91 -12.91
CA LEU A 167 43.83 -24.16 -11.98
C LEU A 167 44.92 -24.99 -12.68
N THR A 168 46.15 -24.50 -12.74
CA THR A 168 47.28 -25.21 -13.37
C THR A 168 48.36 -25.59 -12.36
N ASN A 169 48.41 -24.93 -11.19
CA ASN A 169 49.49 -25.06 -10.21
C ASN A 169 50.88 -24.73 -10.79
N VAL A 170 50.93 -23.90 -11.84
CA VAL A 170 52.17 -23.49 -12.50
C VAL A 170 52.22 -21.95 -12.58
N PRO A 171 53.35 -21.31 -12.20
CA PRO A 171 54.56 -21.91 -11.64
C PRO A 171 54.40 -22.33 -10.17
N ASP A 172 53.47 -21.72 -9.44
CA ASP A 172 53.22 -22.01 -8.02
C ASP A 172 51.86 -22.70 -7.82
N LYS A 173 51.77 -23.47 -6.73
CA LYS A 173 50.53 -24.04 -6.22
C LYS A 173 49.46 -22.95 -6.04
N GLY A 174 48.28 -23.18 -6.58
CA GLY A 174 47.17 -22.21 -6.55
C GLY A 174 47.13 -21.23 -7.73
N ASN A 175 48.15 -21.21 -8.61
CA ASN A 175 48.11 -20.41 -9.83
C ASN A 175 47.33 -21.11 -10.95
N GLY A 176 46.86 -20.33 -11.91
CA GLY A 176 46.10 -20.84 -13.05
C GLY A 176 46.25 -20.01 -14.31
N LYS A 177 45.40 -20.31 -15.29
CA LYS A 177 45.33 -19.61 -16.57
C LYS A 177 43.89 -19.40 -17.03
N GLY A 178 43.64 -18.35 -17.79
CA GLY A 178 42.36 -18.16 -18.48
C GLY A 178 42.11 -19.28 -19.50
N LYS A 179 40.89 -19.84 -19.54
CA LYS A 179 40.53 -20.96 -20.43
C LYS A 179 40.74 -20.62 -21.91
N ASN A 180 40.28 -19.43 -22.31
CA ASN A 180 40.29 -19.01 -23.72
C ASN A 180 41.55 -18.20 -24.08
N THR A 181 42.09 -17.43 -23.13
CA THR A 181 43.19 -16.49 -23.39
C THR A 181 44.56 -17.04 -23.02
N GLY A 182 44.63 -18.09 -22.19
CA GLY A 182 45.89 -18.58 -21.63
C GLY A 182 46.58 -17.60 -20.68
N THR A 183 45.95 -16.45 -20.39
CA THR A 183 46.51 -15.40 -19.52
C THR A 183 46.80 -15.98 -18.14
N PHE A 184 48.01 -15.75 -17.64
CA PHE A 184 48.40 -16.18 -16.30
C PHE A 184 47.57 -15.48 -15.23
N ILE A 185 47.05 -16.25 -14.26
CA ILE A 185 46.27 -15.75 -13.13
C ILE A 185 46.92 -16.25 -11.84
N ARG A 186 47.39 -15.29 -11.03
CA ARG A 186 48.00 -15.57 -9.74
C ARG A 186 46.92 -15.89 -8.70
N ARG A 187 47.11 -16.94 -7.90
CA ARG A 187 46.18 -17.36 -6.82
C ARG A 187 44.72 -17.52 -7.29
N VAL A 188 44.49 -18.28 -8.36
CA VAL A 188 43.14 -18.76 -8.71
C VAL A 188 42.49 -19.51 -7.56
N MET A 189 43.30 -20.24 -6.78
CA MET A 189 42.87 -20.95 -5.59
C MET A 189 43.87 -20.72 -4.46
N LYS A 190 43.39 -20.64 -3.20
CA LYS A 190 44.28 -20.40 -2.06
C LYS A 190 45.13 -21.63 -1.78
N ALA A 191 46.42 -21.53 -2.10
CA ALA A 191 47.39 -22.63 -2.02
C ALA A 191 47.39 -23.40 -0.70
N SER A 192 47.27 -22.68 0.43
CA SER A 192 47.40 -23.25 1.77
C SER A 192 46.13 -23.88 2.35
N ARG A 193 44.96 -23.56 1.80
CA ARG A 193 43.66 -23.99 2.36
C ARG A 193 42.88 -24.86 1.38
N ASP A 194 42.85 -24.47 0.11
CA ASP A 194 41.85 -24.94 -0.84
C ASP A 194 42.40 -25.94 -1.86
N VAL A 195 43.68 -25.84 -2.24
CA VAL A 195 44.25 -26.65 -3.32
C VAL A 195 44.28 -28.15 -2.96
N ASP A 196 44.73 -28.51 -1.76
CA ASP A 196 44.82 -29.93 -1.39
C ASP A 196 43.45 -30.60 -1.22
N PRO A 197 42.48 -30.00 -0.51
CA PRO A 197 41.12 -30.55 -0.46
C PRO A 197 40.48 -30.66 -1.85
N PHE A 198 40.66 -29.64 -2.69
CA PHE A 198 40.13 -29.65 -4.05
C PHE A 198 40.70 -30.81 -4.89
N MET A 199 42.02 -31.02 -4.86
CA MET A 199 42.68 -32.11 -5.59
C MET A 199 42.28 -33.48 -5.05
N ALA A 200 42.13 -33.62 -3.73
CA ALA A 200 41.66 -34.87 -3.10
C ALA A 200 40.22 -35.21 -3.52
N ILE A 201 39.32 -34.24 -3.47
CA ILE A 201 37.92 -34.41 -3.88
C ILE A 201 37.82 -34.72 -5.38
N THR A 202 38.53 -33.96 -6.23
CA THR A 202 38.50 -34.20 -7.68
C THR A 202 39.13 -35.54 -8.08
N ALA A 203 40.15 -36.01 -7.36
CA ALA A 203 40.69 -37.35 -7.57
C ALA A 203 39.67 -38.43 -7.20
N ALA A 204 38.99 -38.30 -6.05
CA ALA A 204 37.95 -39.23 -5.61
C ALA A 204 36.73 -39.23 -6.56
N LEU A 205 36.31 -38.06 -7.05
CA LEU A 205 35.20 -37.95 -8.00
C LEU A 205 35.54 -38.48 -9.40
N ARG A 206 36.84 -38.58 -9.75
CA ARG A 206 37.28 -39.09 -11.05
C ARG A 206 37.45 -40.61 -11.06
N SER A 207 37.56 -41.26 -9.90
CA SER A 207 37.56 -42.73 -9.78
C SER A 207 36.16 -43.34 -9.84
N GLU A 208 35.13 -42.56 -9.49
CA GLU A 208 33.73 -42.93 -9.69
C GLU A 208 33.29 -42.56 -11.11
N GLU A 209 32.62 -43.45 -11.84
CA GLU A 209 32.13 -43.18 -13.22
C GLU A 209 30.99 -42.13 -13.29
N ARG A 210 30.69 -41.45 -12.17
CA ARG A 210 29.66 -40.42 -12.07
C ARG A 210 30.26 -39.04 -12.33
N ARG A 211 30.07 -38.54 -13.56
CA ARG A 211 30.42 -37.15 -13.92
C ARG A 211 29.59 -36.18 -13.08
N VAL A 212 30.25 -35.20 -12.44
CA VAL A 212 29.58 -34.06 -11.78
C VAL A 212 28.70 -33.36 -12.81
N ASP A 213 27.40 -33.23 -12.50
CA ASP A 213 26.41 -32.63 -13.39
C ASP A 213 25.89 -31.29 -12.86
N ASN A 214 24.94 -30.70 -13.58
CA ASN A 214 24.34 -29.43 -13.16
C ASN A 214 23.51 -29.61 -11.88
N LEU A 215 22.94 -30.79 -11.62
CA LEU A 215 22.17 -31.04 -10.41
C LEU A 215 23.09 -31.00 -9.18
N ASP A 216 24.30 -31.55 -9.27
CA ASP A 216 25.29 -31.45 -8.20
C ASP A 216 25.60 -30.00 -7.83
N ALA A 217 25.76 -29.12 -8.82
CA ALA A 217 26.03 -27.71 -8.59
C ALA A 217 24.86 -27.00 -7.87
N PHE A 218 23.63 -27.23 -8.32
CA PHE A 218 22.43 -26.66 -7.68
C PHE A 218 22.26 -27.20 -6.26
N THR A 219 22.50 -28.50 -6.06
CA THR A 219 22.38 -29.16 -4.76
C THR A 219 23.45 -28.67 -3.80
N ALA A 220 24.70 -28.51 -4.25
CA ALA A 220 25.78 -27.97 -3.42
C ALA A 220 25.48 -26.54 -2.95
N VAL A 221 24.99 -25.68 -3.85
CA VAL A 221 24.54 -24.33 -3.47
C VAL A 221 23.39 -24.40 -2.46
N ALA A 222 22.41 -25.25 -2.70
CA ALA A 222 21.24 -25.38 -1.82
C ALA A 222 21.63 -25.91 -0.43
N LEU A 223 22.55 -26.88 -0.34
CA LEU A 223 23.09 -27.38 0.93
C LEU A 223 23.84 -26.28 1.67
N TYR A 224 24.72 -25.56 0.98
CA TYR A 224 25.46 -24.47 1.62
C TYR A 224 24.53 -23.34 2.10
N MET A 225 23.49 -23.00 1.33
CA MET A 225 22.47 -22.05 1.78
C MET A 225 21.68 -22.56 3.00
N THR A 226 21.43 -23.87 3.08
CA THR A 226 20.78 -24.51 4.23
C THR A 226 21.59 -24.29 5.50
N ASP A 227 22.89 -24.57 5.45
CA ASP A 227 23.81 -24.38 6.58
C ASP A 227 23.86 -22.93 7.06
N LEU A 228 23.61 -21.97 6.17
CA LEU A 228 23.55 -20.54 6.49
C LEU A 228 22.20 -20.08 7.03
N GLY A 229 21.18 -20.94 7.02
CA GLY A 229 19.85 -20.74 7.59
C GLY A 229 18.72 -20.54 6.57
N ALA A 230 18.96 -20.71 5.27
CA ALA A 230 17.96 -20.44 4.24
C ALA A 230 16.78 -21.42 4.23
N ALA A 231 16.91 -22.59 4.87
CA ALA A 231 15.82 -23.58 4.98
C ALA A 231 14.60 -23.09 5.79
N LEU A 232 14.72 -21.96 6.50
CA LEU A 232 13.57 -21.28 7.10
C LEU A 232 12.61 -20.69 6.05
N GLN A 233 13.04 -20.56 4.79
CA GLN A 233 12.24 -20.06 3.66
C GLN A 233 11.58 -18.69 3.91
N THR A 234 12.17 -17.86 4.77
CA THR A 234 11.74 -16.48 4.98
C THR A 234 12.64 -15.52 4.20
N PRO A 235 12.12 -14.40 3.68
CA PRO A 235 12.94 -13.42 2.97
C PRO A 235 14.14 -12.92 3.79
N SER A 236 13.95 -12.77 5.11
CA SER A 236 15.03 -12.34 6.02
C SER A 236 16.12 -13.40 6.17
N ALA A 237 15.75 -14.67 6.32
CA ALA A 237 16.70 -15.78 6.44
C ALA A 237 17.48 -15.99 5.14
N GLU A 238 16.80 -15.97 4.00
CA GLU A 238 17.40 -16.07 2.67
C GLU A 238 18.38 -14.91 2.39
N ARG A 239 17.96 -13.67 2.65
CA ARG A 239 18.85 -12.50 2.51
C ARG A 239 20.06 -12.59 3.44
N THR A 240 19.85 -13.06 4.67
CA THR A 240 20.94 -13.27 5.63
C THR A 240 21.90 -14.36 5.15
N ALA A 241 21.39 -15.46 4.60
CA ALA A 241 22.21 -16.53 4.03
C ALA A 241 23.03 -16.03 2.83
N ALA A 242 22.43 -15.26 1.92
CA ALA A 242 23.14 -14.65 0.79
C ALA A 242 24.27 -13.72 1.26
N LEU A 243 24.02 -12.87 2.26
CA LEU A 243 25.04 -11.97 2.81
C LEU A 243 26.14 -12.73 3.56
N LYS A 244 25.81 -13.81 4.27
CA LYS A 244 26.81 -14.67 4.92
C LYS A 244 27.68 -15.39 3.89
N TYR A 245 27.11 -15.85 2.78
CA TYR A 245 27.87 -16.45 1.69
C TYR A 245 28.86 -15.45 1.09
N PHE A 246 28.42 -14.23 0.80
CA PHE A 246 29.25 -13.22 0.14
C PHE A 246 30.27 -12.54 1.08
N ALA A 247 29.85 -12.13 2.26
CA ALA A 247 30.63 -11.30 3.18
C ALA A 247 31.14 -12.04 4.43
N GLY A 248 30.80 -13.32 4.60
CA GLY A 248 31.20 -14.11 5.76
C GLY A 248 30.79 -13.45 7.08
N GLY A 249 31.73 -13.34 8.03
CA GLY A 249 31.50 -12.70 9.32
C GLY A 249 31.10 -11.22 9.25
N TYR A 250 31.30 -10.55 8.12
CA TYR A 250 30.94 -9.15 7.91
C TYR A 250 29.54 -8.96 7.30
N TYR A 251 28.71 -9.99 7.25
CA TYR A 251 27.37 -9.95 6.64
C TYR A 251 26.44 -8.83 7.15
N LYS A 252 26.70 -8.29 8.35
CA LYS A 252 25.96 -7.15 8.93
C LYS A 252 26.43 -5.78 8.44
N ASN A 253 27.56 -5.71 7.72
CA ASN A 253 28.08 -4.43 7.22
C ASN A 253 27.19 -3.90 6.10
N PRO A 254 26.63 -2.67 6.23
CA PRO A 254 25.75 -2.09 5.22
C PRO A 254 26.36 -2.00 3.82
N ARG A 255 27.70 -1.93 3.71
CA ARG A 255 28.41 -1.91 2.42
C ARG A 255 28.08 -3.13 1.53
N PHE A 256 27.72 -4.26 2.12
CA PHE A 256 27.41 -5.49 1.38
C PHE A 256 25.91 -5.70 1.14
N ALA A 257 25.04 -4.83 1.69
CA ALA A 257 23.60 -4.90 1.47
C ALA A 257 23.20 -5.02 -0.02
N PRO A 258 23.82 -4.31 -0.97
CA PRO A 258 23.45 -4.41 -2.39
C PRO A 258 23.56 -5.83 -2.96
N TYR A 259 24.49 -6.66 -2.48
CA TYR A 259 24.60 -8.05 -2.92
C TYR A 259 23.37 -8.86 -2.49
N GLY A 260 23.01 -8.77 -1.20
CA GLY A 260 21.83 -9.47 -0.67
C GLY A 260 20.55 -8.99 -1.35
N ASP A 261 20.43 -7.68 -1.59
CA ASP A 261 19.26 -7.09 -2.25
C ASP A 261 19.12 -7.56 -3.70
N SER A 262 20.24 -7.63 -4.44
CA SER A 262 20.28 -8.15 -5.81
C SER A 262 19.83 -9.62 -5.88
N VAL A 263 20.35 -10.48 -4.99
CA VAL A 263 19.94 -11.89 -4.91
C VAL A 263 18.44 -12.02 -4.61
N MET A 264 17.93 -11.24 -3.66
CA MET A 264 16.50 -11.28 -3.32
C MET A 264 15.62 -10.78 -4.45
N GLN A 265 16.07 -9.78 -5.22
CA GLN A 265 15.37 -9.33 -6.42
C GLN A 265 15.30 -10.43 -7.48
N PHE A 266 16.43 -11.09 -7.77
CA PHE A 266 16.42 -12.23 -8.70
C PHE A 266 15.54 -13.37 -8.20
N ALA A 267 15.55 -13.67 -6.90
CA ALA A 267 14.69 -14.69 -6.33
C ALA A 267 13.20 -14.32 -6.44
N ALA A 268 12.84 -13.04 -6.33
CA ALA A 268 11.47 -12.59 -6.56
C ALA A 268 11.07 -12.73 -8.04
N ASP A 269 11.95 -12.35 -8.96
CA ASP A 269 11.70 -12.47 -10.41
C ASP A 269 11.52 -13.94 -10.82
N PHE A 270 12.40 -14.84 -10.35
CA PHE A 270 12.26 -16.27 -10.63
C PHE A 270 11.04 -16.90 -9.96
N GLN A 271 10.62 -16.40 -8.79
CA GLN A 271 9.37 -16.86 -8.18
C GLN A 271 8.19 -16.54 -9.09
N GLN A 272 8.12 -15.32 -9.65
CA GLN A 272 7.08 -14.97 -10.61
C GLN A 272 7.09 -15.86 -11.85
N GLU A 273 8.28 -16.17 -12.38
CA GLU A 273 8.42 -17.08 -13.53
C GLU A 273 7.97 -18.50 -13.19
N ILE A 274 8.33 -19.02 -12.01
CA ILE A 274 7.88 -20.32 -11.53
C ILE A 274 6.36 -20.35 -11.36
N ASP A 275 5.76 -19.31 -10.79
CA ASP A 275 4.32 -19.23 -10.56
C ASP A 275 3.55 -19.19 -11.89
N ILE A 276 4.04 -18.40 -12.86
CA ILE A 276 3.47 -18.35 -14.22
C ILE A 276 3.54 -19.71 -14.90
N LEU A 277 4.65 -20.44 -14.76
CA LEU A 277 4.85 -21.74 -15.39
C LEU A 277 4.14 -22.89 -14.67
N SER A 278 3.92 -22.78 -13.35
CA SER A 278 3.24 -23.82 -12.54
C SER A 278 1.72 -23.65 -12.50
N GLY A 279 1.19 -22.50 -12.95
CA GLY A 279 -0.25 -22.28 -13.16
C GLY A 279 -0.79 -22.84 -14.49
N TYR A 280 -0.02 -23.72 -15.15
CA TYR A 280 -0.39 -24.51 -16.32
C TYR A 280 -0.53 -25.98 -15.95
#